data_AF-A0A2T5JTA7-F1
#
_entry.id   AF-A0A2T5JTA7-F1
#
_cell.length_a   1.000
_cell.length_b   1.000
_cell.length_c   1.000
_cell.angle_alpha   90.00
_cell.angle_beta   90.00
_cell.angle_gamma   90.00
#
_symmetry.space_group_name_H-M   'P 1'
#
loop_
_entity.id
_entity.type
_entity.pdbx_description
1 polymer ?
#
loop_
_entity_poly.entity_id
_entity_poly.type
_entity_poly.pdbx_seq_one_letter_code
_entity_poly.pdbx_strand_id
1 'polypeptide(L)' 'MMTEMFLSDDDRDKLRKALDARTPDVVQARMANALLLLSEGLSVEDVAGLLYLPDETVAGWRKLFARRGRQTAA' A
#
# COMPACT_ATOMS: atom_id res chain seq x y z
N MET A 1 -17.81 -0.36 -25.53
CA MET A 1 -16.51 -1.03 -25.75
C MET A 1 -15.62 -0.66 -24.58
N MET A 2 -15.14 -1.62 -23.80
CA MET A 2 -14.07 -1.36 -22.84
C MET A 2 -12.77 -1.33 -23.63
N THR A 3 -12.16 -0.15 -23.73
CA THR A 3 -10.78 -0.02 -24.23
C THR A 3 -9.86 -0.63 -23.19
N GLU A 4 -9.18 -1.73 -23.53
CA GLU A 4 -8.08 -2.23 -22.71
C GLU A 4 -7.00 -1.16 -22.62
N MET A 5 -6.73 -0.70 -21.40
CA MET A 5 -5.67 0.26 -21.13
C MET A 5 -4.36 -0.51 -20.93
N PHE A 6 -3.52 -0.54 -21.95
CA PHE A 6 -2.15 -1.02 -21.84
C PHE A 6 -1.20 0.14 -21.56
N LEU A 7 -0.36 -0.01 -20.53
CA LEU A 7 0.73 0.92 -20.27
C LEU A 7 1.92 0.57 -21.16
N SER A 8 2.54 1.58 -21.75
CA SER A 8 3.88 1.44 -22.34
C SER A 8 4.90 1.10 -21.24
N ASP A 9 6.05 0.54 -21.61
CA ASP A 9 7.13 0.24 -20.66
C ASP A 9 7.62 1.52 -19.98
N ASP A 10 7.76 2.62 -20.72
CA ASP A 10 8.15 3.93 -20.20
C ASP A 10 7.15 4.47 -19.16
N ASP A 11 5.84 4.33 -19.42
CA ASP A 11 4.83 4.80 -18.48
C ASP A 11 4.74 3.90 -17.25
N ARG A 12 4.91 2.59 -17.41
CA ARG A 12 5.02 1.64 -16.29
C ARG A 12 6.20 2.01 -15.39
N ASP A 13 7.36 2.34 -15.97
CA ASP A 13 8.56 2.74 -15.24
C ASP A 13 8.38 4.07 -14.50
N LYS A 14 7.75 5.06 -15.13
CA LYS A 14 7.43 6.34 -14.47
C LYS A 14 6.50 6.13 -13.27
N LEU A 15 5.46 5.32 -13.44
CA LEU A 15 4.52 5.00 -12.36
C LEU A 15 5.21 4.23 -11.23
N ARG A 16 6.06 3.26 -11.57
CA ARG A 16 6.88 2.51 -10.59
C ARG A 16 7.75 3.46 -9.77
N LYS A 17 8.51 4.35 -10.43
CA LYS A 17 9.35 5.35 -9.77
C LYS A 17 8.55 6.29 -8.86
N ALA A 18 7.35 6.70 -9.27
CA ALA A 18 6.49 7.53 -8.45
C ALA A 18 6.01 6.80 -7.18
N LEU A 19 5.65 5.52 -7.29
CA LEU A 19 5.24 4.70 -6.14
C LEU A 19 6.39 4.37 -5.18
N ASP A 20 7.60 4.18 -5.72
CA ASP A 20 8.80 3.85 -4.94
C ASP A 20 9.45 5.08 -4.31
N ALA A 21 8.96 6.29 -4.62
CA ALA A 21 9.40 7.52 -3.98
C ALA A 21 9.19 7.44 -2.47
N ARG A 22 10.27 7.65 -1.70
CA ARG A 22 10.27 7.62 -0.24
C ARG A 22 9.94 8.98 0.38
N THR A 23 9.21 9.83 -0.34
CA THR A 23 8.75 11.10 0.21
C THR A 23 7.70 10.83 1.29
N PRO A 24 7.67 11.63 2.38
CA PRO A 24 6.74 11.39 3.49
C PRO A 24 5.28 11.25 3.04
N ASP A 25 4.84 12.10 2.11
CA ASP A 25 3.46 12.11 1.61
C ASP A 25 3.09 10.82 0.86
N VAL A 26 4.00 10.32 0.00
CA VAL A 26 3.78 9.07 -0.75
C VAL A 26 3.73 7.88 0.19
N VAL A 27 4.67 7.81 1.14
CA VAL A 27 4.70 6.72 2.14
C VAL A 27 3.44 6.74 3.01
N GLN A 28 3.00 7.93 3.43
CA GLN A 28 1.79 8.10 4.23
C GLN A 28 0.53 7.66 3.48
N ALA A 29 0.38 8.07 2.21
CA ALA A 29 -0.76 7.67 1.38
C ALA A 29 -0.80 6.15 1.17
N ARG A 30 0.35 5.51 0.89
CA ARG A 30 0.44 4.05 0.74
C ARG A 30 0.10 3.32 2.04
N MET A 31 0.58 3.82 3.18
CA MET A 31 0.25 3.26 4.49
C MET A 31 -1.25 3.37 4.79
N ALA A 32 -1.87 4.52 4.51
CA ALA A 32 -3.30 4.70 4.69
C ALA A 32 -4.12 3.71 3.83
N ASN A 33 -3.79 3.59 2.54
CA ASN A 33 -4.43 2.62 1.65
C ASN A 33 -4.29 1.18 2.14
N ALA A 34 -3.10 0.79 2.59
CA ALA A 34 -2.85 -0.54 3.11
C ALA A 34 -3.73 -0.85 4.33
N LEU A 35 -3.83 0.09 5.28
CA LEU A 35 -4.64 -0.09 6.49
C LEU A 35 -6.13 -0.15 6.20
N LEU A 36 -6.63 0.61 5.23
CA LEU A 36 -8.02 0.56 4.77
C LEU A 36 -8.35 -0.81 4.17
N LEU A 37 -7.55 -1.29 3.21
CA LEU A 37 -7.76 -2.59 2.57
C LEU A 37 -7.69 -3.75 3.58
N LEU A 38 -6.74 -3.68 4.53
CA LEU A 38 -6.67 -4.66 5.63
C LEU A 38 -7.94 -4.62 6.50
N SER A 39 -8.53 -3.45 6.73
CA SER A 39 -9.76 -3.31 7.51
C SER A 39 -11.00 -3.85 6.77
N GLU A 40 -10.95 -3.87 5.44
CA GLU A 40 -11.97 -4.49 4.58
C GLU A 40 -11.85 -6.02 4.51
N GLY A 41 -10.83 -6.59 5.16
CA GLY A 41 -10.66 -8.04 5.31
C GLY A 41 -9.68 -8.68 4.33
N LEU A 42 -8.97 -7.89 3.51
CA LEU A 42 -7.94 -8.41 2.63
C LEU A 42 -6.74 -8.93 3.42
N SER A 43 -6.06 -9.95 2.87
CA SER A 43 -4.84 -10.50 3.47
C SER A 43 -3.65 -9.55 3.28
N VAL A 44 -2.58 -9.76 4.06
CA VAL A 44 -1.33 -8.97 3.89
C VAL A 44 -0.73 -9.17 2.49
N GLU A 45 -0.80 -10.40 1.96
CA GLU A 45 -0.30 -10.77 0.64
C GLU A 45 -1.10 -10.06 -0.47
N ASP A 46 -2.44 -10.08 -0.40
CA ASP A 46 -3.30 -9.40 -1.37
C ASP A 46 -3.03 -7.89 -1.39
N VAL A 47 -2.95 -7.27 -0.21
CA VAL A 47 -2.68 -5.84 -0.07
C VAL A 47 -1.29 -5.49 -0.58
N ALA A 48 -0.28 -6.32 -0.30
CA ALA A 48 1.08 -6.13 -0.80
C ALA A 48 1.12 -6.20 -2.33
N GLY A 49 0.42 -7.16 -2.93
CA GLY A 49 0.25 -7.27 -4.38
C GLY A 49 -0.43 -6.04 -5.00
N LEU A 50 -1.56 -5.61 -4.44
CA LEU A 50 -2.32 -4.44 -4.92
C LEU A 50 -1.54 -3.13 -4.83
N LEU A 51 -0.73 -2.97 -3.79
CA LEU A 51 0.04 -1.74 -3.55
C LEU A 51 1.47 -1.81 -4.07
N TYR A 52 1.85 -2.92 -4.70
CA TYR A 52 3.21 -3.21 -5.16
C TYR A 52 4.26 -2.97 -4.07
N LEU A 53 4.01 -3.58 -2.91
CA LEU A 53 4.88 -3.54 -1.75
C LEU A 53 5.39 -4.95 -1.43
N PRO A 54 6.51 -5.05 -0.71
CA PRO A 54 6.84 -6.27 -0.02
C PRO A 54 5.87 -6.54 1.14
N ASP A 55 5.50 -7.80 1.33
CA ASP A 55 4.61 -8.27 2.41
C ASP A 55 5.07 -7.80 3.79
N GLU A 56 6.39 -7.79 4.05
CA GLU A 56 6.94 -7.36 5.33
C GLU A 56 6.66 -5.89 5.64
N THR A 57 6.54 -5.05 4.60
CA THR A 57 6.21 -3.62 4.76
C THR A 57 4.77 -3.48 5.23
N VAL A 58 3.83 -4.15 4.57
CA VAL A 58 2.40 -4.14 4.93
C VAL A 58 2.19 -4.77 6.32
N ALA A 59 2.85 -5.90 6.60
CA ALA A 59 2.83 -6.53 7.91
C ALA A 59 3.36 -5.61 9.02
N GLY A 60 4.44 -4.87 8.74
CA GLY A 60 5.02 -3.87 9.64
C GLY A 60 4.02 -2.76 9.97
N TRP A 61 3.37 -2.18 8.96
CA TRP A 61 2.37 -1.13 9.13
C TRP A 61 1.17 -1.60 9.96
N ARG A 62 0.64 -2.80 9.66
CA ARG A 62 -0.44 -3.42 10.46
C ARG A 62 -0.06 -3.53 11.93
N LYS A 63 1.15 -4.00 12.24
CA LYS A 63 1.66 -4.12 13.62
C LYS A 63 1.76 -2.76 14.32
N LEU A 64 2.30 -1.76 13.63
CA LEU A 64 2.43 -0.39 14.15
C LEU A 64 1.08 0.23 14.48
N PHE A 65 0.11 0.08 13.58
CA PHE A 65 -1.24 0.61 13.77
C PHE A 65 -1.98 -0.11 14.91
N ALA A 66 -1.93 -1.44 14.95
CA ALA A 66 -2.54 -2.23 16.02
C ALA A 66 -1.94 -1.90 17.40
N ARG A 67 -0.64 -1.58 17.48
CA ARG A 67 0.01 -1.15 18.72
C ARG A 67 -0.50 0.21 19.20
N ARG A 68 -0.78 1.15 18.29
CA ARG A 68 -1.37 2.46 18.64
C ARG A 68 -2.79 2.33 19.18
N GLY A 69 -3.63 1.51 18.55
CA GLY A 69 -5.01 1.28 19.01
C GLY A 69 -5.07 0.69 20.43
N ARG A 70 -4.11 -0.17 20.81
CA ARG A 70 -4.02 -0.70 22.18
C ARG A 70 -3.58 0.33 23.23
N GLN A 71 -2.85 1.38 22.84
CA GLN A 71 -2.44 2.45 23.75
C GLN A 71 -3.52 3.51 23.96
N THR A 72 -4.49 3.61 23.05
CA THR A 72 -5.63 4.55 23.17
C THR A 72 -6.83 3.96 23.90
N ALA A 73 -6.88 2.63 24.05
CA ALA A 73 -7.94 1.91 24.76
C ALA A 73 -7.56 1.52 26.19
N ALA A 74 -6.45 2.05 26.72
CA ALA A 74 -5.93 1.80 28.07
C ALA A 74 -6.11 3.02 28.98
#